data_AF-A0A1M4UJX7-F1
#
_entry.id   AF-A0A1M4UJX7-F1
#
_cell.length_a   1.000
_cell.length_b   1.000
_cell.length_c   1.000
_cell.angle_alpha   90.00
_cell.angle_beta   90.00
_cell.angle_gamma   90.00
#
_symmetry.space_group_name_H-M   'P 1'
#
loop_
_entity.id
_entity.type
_entity.pdbx_description
1 polymer ?
#
loop_
_entity_poly.entity_id
_entity_poly.type
_entity_poly.pdbx_seq_one_letter_code
_entity_poly.pdbx_strand_id
1 'polypeptide(L)' 'MIKLKGELDYELTRLGLKSGDEIASHTKPGKVNGVVNFDVNFEGWKYACSVWPENYDIINLKNTAL' A
#
# COMPACT_ATOMS: atom_id res chain seq x y z
N MET A 1 2.47 -3.17 7.35
CA MET A 1 3.01 -3.09 5.98
C MET A 1 2.09 -3.91 5.10
N ILE A 2 1.94 -3.53 3.84
CA ILE A 2 1.11 -4.25 2.88
C ILE A 2 1.95 -4.58 1.64
N LYS A 3 1.55 -5.61 0.91
CA LYS A 3 2.10 -5.93 -0.41
C LYS A 3 1.00 -5.77 -1.44
N LEU A 4 1.21 -4.92 -2.45
CA LEU A 4 0.23 -4.69 -3.51
C LEU A 4 0.05 -5.98 -4.34
N LYS A 5 -1.18 -6.27 -4.78
CA LYS A 5 -1.48 -7.45 -5.59
C LYS A 5 -2.59 -7.17 -6.61
N GLY A 6 -2.66 -8.04 -7.61
CA GLY A 6 -3.71 -8.00 -8.62
C GLY A 6 -3.60 -6.79 -9.55
N GLU A 7 -4.72 -6.42 -10.15
CA GLU A 7 -4.85 -5.23 -10.99
C GLU A 7 -5.06 -3.99 -10.10
N LEU A 8 -4.13 -3.03 -10.17
CA LEU A 8 -4.21 -1.80 -9.41
C LEU A 8 -4.93 -0.71 -10.20
N ASP A 9 -5.59 0.19 -9.48
CA ASP A 9 -6.18 1.38 -10.07
C ASP A 9 -5.15 2.16 -10.91
N TYR A 10 -5.61 2.71 -12.04
CA TYR A 10 -4.77 3.48 -12.97
C TYR A 10 -3.98 4.58 -12.26
N GLU A 11 -4.60 5.26 -11.28
CA GLU A 11 -3.98 6.31 -10.47
C GLU A 11 -2.78 5.84 -9.66
N LEU A 12 -2.77 4.58 -9.21
CA LEU A 12 -1.61 3.99 -8.53
C LEU A 12 -0.52 3.63 -9.53
N THR A 13 -0.91 3.02 -10.67
CA THR A 13 0.06 2.60 -11.70
C THR A 13 0.79 3.79 -12.34
N ARG A 14 0.11 4.93 -12.55
CA ARG A 14 0.74 6.16 -13.07
C ARG A 14 1.74 6.78 -12.10
N LEU A 15 1.65 6.47 -10.80
CA LEU A 15 2.64 6.85 -9.78
C LEU A 15 3.80 5.84 -9.69
N GLY A 16 3.87 4.87 -10.61
CA GLY A 16 4.93 3.86 -10.68
C GLY A 16 4.72 2.66 -9.78
N LEU A 17 3.55 2.54 -9.13
CA LEU A 17 3.24 1.39 -8.28
C LEU A 17 2.83 0.17 -9.10
N LYS A 18 3.23 -1.01 -8.64
CA LYS A 18 2.89 -2.28 -9.28
C LYS A 18 2.60 -3.37 -8.27
N SER A 19 1.90 -4.40 -8.72
CA SER A 19 1.73 -5.64 -7.95
C SER A 19 3.09 -6.19 -7.54
N GLY A 20 3.22 -6.55 -6.27
CA GLY A 20 4.46 -7.00 -5.64
C GLY A 20 5.17 -5.95 -4.81
N ASP A 21 4.86 -4.65 -4.96
CA ASP A 21 5.49 -3.60 -4.17
C ASP A 21 5.05 -3.66 -2.70
N GLU A 22 6.02 -3.40 -1.80
CA GLU A 22 5.80 -3.40 -0.36
C GLU A 22 5.70 -1.97 0.17
N ILE A 23 4.60 -1.67 0.84
CA ILE A 23 4.22 -0.30 1.19
C ILE A 23 3.99 -0.18 2.70
N ALA A 24 4.61 0.86 3.28
CA ALA A 24 4.37 1.26 4.65
C ALA A 24 3.00 1.94 4.77
N SER A 25 2.03 1.22 5.34
CA SER A 25 0.67 1.72 5.58
C SER A 25 0.63 2.68 6.78
N HIS A 26 -0.01 3.84 6.62
CA HIS A 26 -0.28 4.77 7.72
C HIS A 26 -1.48 4.35 8.56
N THR A 27 -2.43 3.64 7.94
CA THR A 27 -3.61 3.11 8.61
C THR A 27 -3.39 1.65 8.97
N LYS A 28 -3.86 1.23 10.16
CA LYS A 28 -3.94 -0.20 10.49
C LYS A 28 -4.89 -0.87 9.51
N PRO A 29 -4.45 -1.84 8.70
CA PRO A 29 -5.33 -2.57 7.79
C PRO A 29 -6.53 -3.15 8.54
N GLY A 30 -7.73 -3.05 7.96
CA GLY A 30 -8.96 -3.62 8.55
C GLY A 30 -9.81 -2.68 9.43
N LYS A 31 -9.46 -1.40 9.62
CA LYS A 31 -10.24 -0.46 10.45
C LYS A 31 -11.37 0.28 9.71
N VAL A 32 -11.15 0.71 8.48
CA VAL A 32 -12.11 1.50 7.67
C VAL A 32 -12.47 0.71 6.41
N ASN A 33 -13.42 -0.21 6.50
CA ASN A 33 -13.79 -1.14 5.42
C ASN A 33 -12.59 -1.91 4.82
N GLY A 34 -11.50 -2.01 5.58
CA GLY A 34 -10.22 -2.55 5.11
C GLY A 34 -9.42 -1.66 4.17
N VAL A 35 -9.86 -0.46 3.79
CA VAL A 35 -9.04 0.46 2.99
C VAL A 35 -7.77 0.82 3.74
N VAL A 36 -6.63 0.78 3.04
CA VAL A 36 -5.33 1.18 3.56
C VAL A 36 -4.89 2.46 2.89
N ASN A 37 -4.51 3.45 3.69
CA ASN A 37 -3.91 4.69 3.23
C ASN A 37 -2.40 4.69 3.46
N PHE A 38 -1.67 5.24 2.50
CA PHE A 38 -0.21 5.33 2.50
C PHE A 38 0.25 6.52 1.65
N ASP A 39 1.51 6.90 1.78
CA ASP A 39 2.09 7.97 0.98
C ASP A 39 3.16 7.46 0.02
N VAL A 40 3.23 8.03 -1.18
CA VAL A 40 4.25 7.74 -2.20
C VAL A 40 4.95 9.02 -2.62
N ASN A 41 6.27 8.93 -2.80
CA ASN A 41 7.04 9.99 -3.44
C ASN A 41 7.20 9.67 -4.92
N PHE A 42 6.74 10.55 -5.78
CA PHE A 42 6.86 10.44 -7.24
C PHE A 42 7.25 11.81 -7.81
N GLU A 43 8.30 11.84 -8.64
CA GLU A 43 8.82 13.07 -9.27
C GLU A 43 9.09 14.23 -8.29
N GLY A 44 9.54 13.92 -7.08
CA GLY A 44 9.84 14.92 -6.05
C GLY A 44 8.62 15.42 -5.26
N TRP A 45 7.42 14.91 -5.56
CA TRP A 45 6.18 15.25 -4.86
C TRP A 45 5.67 14.07 -4.04
N LYS A 46 4.98 14.39 -2.93
CA LYS A 46 4.37 13.41 -2.03
C LYS A 46 2.87 13.31 -2.30
N TYR A 47 2.40 12.12 -2.61
CA TYR A 47 1.00 11.82 -2.89
C TYR A 47 0.40 10.96 -1.78
N ALA A 48 -0.80 11.33 -1.33
CA ALA A 48 -1.60 10.50 -0.46
C ALA A 48 -2.41 9.51 -1.31
N CYS A 49 -2.29 8.22 -1.00
CA CYS A 49 -2.90 7.13 -1.75
C CYS A 49 -3.76 6.26 -0.85
N SER A 50 -4.73 5.59 -1.46
CA SER A 50 -5.57 4.60 -0.81
C SER A 50 -5.61 3.33 -1.67
N VAL A 51 -5.72 2.17 -1.03
CA VAL A 51 -5.87 0.89 -1.72
C VAL A 51 -6.91 0.02 -1.01
N TRP A 52 -7.73 -0.65 -1.81
CA TRP A 52 -8.81 -1.51 -1.34
C TRP A 52 -8.28 -2.91 -0.92
N PRO A 53 -8.97 -3.60 0.01
CA PRO A 53 -8.55 -4.91 0.55
C PRO A 53 -8.19 -5.98 -0.48
N GLU A 54 -8.89 -6.00 -1.60
CA GLU A 54 -8.69 -6.93 -2.71
C GLU A 54 -7.33 -6.74 -3.40
N ASN A 55 -6.75 -5.54 -3.31
CA ASN A 55 -5.52 -5.15 -3.99
C ASN A 55 -4.28 -5.17 -3.11
N TYR A 56 -4.37 -5.74 -1.90
CA TYR A 56 -3.18 -5.94 -1.08
C TYR A 56 -3.25 -7.21 -0.22
N ASP A 57 -2.07 -7.69 0.18
CA ASP A 57 -1.91 -8.64 1.29
C ASP A 57 -1.30 -7.92 2.49
N ILE A 58 -1.78 -8.25 3.69
CA ILE A 58 -1.18 -7.76 4.93
C ILE A 58 0.09 -8.57 5.18
N ILE A 59 1.26 -7.93 5.11
CA ILE A 59 2.52 -8.54 5.49
C ILE A 59 2.86 -8.10 6.92
N ASN A 60 2.79 -9.07 7.83
CA ASN A 60 3.05 -8.86 9.24
C ASN A 60 4.56 -8.74 9.44
N LEU A 61 5.06 -7.59 9.85
CA LEU A 61 6.43 -7.46 10.37
C LEU A 61 6.47 -8.07 11.78
N LYS A 62 6.39 -9.39 11.88
CA LYS A 62 6.79 -10.13 13.08
C LYS A 62 7.92 -11.07 12.71
N ASN A 63 9.13 -10.52 12.70
CA ASN A 63 10.27 -11.01 13.49
C ASN A 63 11.55 -10.26 13.09
N THR A 64 11.76 -9.09 13.70
CA THR A 64 13.12 -8.71 14.10
C THR A 64 13.13 -8.76 15.62
N ALA A 65 13.24 -9.98 16.14
CA ALA A 65 13.85 -10.18 17.44
C ALA A 65 15.36 -10.06 17.21
N LEU A 66 15.94 -8.95 17.66
CA LEU A 66 17.36 -8.80 18.01
C LEU A 66 17.41 -7.88 19.23
#